data_AF-A0A2J6QPE3-F1
#
_entry.id   AF-A0A2J6QPE3-F1
#
_cell.length_a   1.000
_cell.length_b   1.000
_cell.length_c   1.000
_cell.angle_alpha   90.00
_cell.angle_beta   90.00
_cell.angle_gamma   90.00
#
_symmetry.space_group_name_H-M   'P 1'
#
loop_
_entity.id
_entity.type
_entity.pdbx_description
1 polymer ?
#
loop_
_entity_poly.entity_id
_entity_poly.type
_entity_poly.pdbx_seq_one_letter_code
_entity_poly.pdbx_strand_id
1 'polypeptide(L)'
;MGGTDEEKRNRVRTFIHAAEGTFMVHCLAITYARWFAPESMKSSGDLKKLEEGVAINVGKDLDWLNSELEGKKFIAGEHVTAVDTMCLFSVQFIFARDLCTVRKVGEWKNVERWIAGCKGTDSWKRALKKTGHEM
;
A
#
# COMPACT_ATOMS: atom_id res chain seq x y z
N MET A 1 19.01 -8.84 0.93
CA MET A 1 18.55 -8.41 2.28
C MET A 1 19.55 -7.45 2.91
N GLY A 2 19.67 -6.20 2.43
CA GLY A 2 20.52 -5.16 3.06
C GLY A 2 22.04 -5.36 3.06
N GLY A 3 22.54 -6.58 2.82
CA GLY A 3 23.97 -6.88 2.94
C GLY A 3 24.44 -6.85 4.40
N THR A 4 25.73 -6.59 4.60
CA THR A 4 26.33 -6.44 5.93
C THR A 4 25.94 -5.12 6.61
N ASP A 5 25.47 -4.14 5.85
CA ASP A 5 24.98 -2.84 6.32
C ASP A 5 23.72 -3.01 7.18
N GLU A 6 23.87 -2.76 8.47
CA GLU A 6 22.82 -2.96 9.47
C GLU A 6 21.66 -1.99 9.32
N GLU A 7 21.95 -0.72 9.03
CA GLU A 7 20.92 0.31 8.89
C GLU A 7 20.00 -0.02 7.71
N LYS A 8 20.58 -0.35 6.56
CA LYS A 8 19.80 -0.75 5.37
C LYS A 8 18.99 -2.01 5.63
N ARG A 9 19.56 -2.99 6.33
CA ARG A 9 18.88 -4.24 6.67
C ARG A 9 17.71 -4.00 7.62
N ASN A 10 17.89 -3.15 8.64
CA ASN A 10 16.84 -2.81 9.59
C ASN A 10 15.71 -2.02 8.91
N ARG A 11 16.05 -1.06 8.04
CA ARG A 11 15.04 -0.36 7.22
C ARG A 11 14.19 -1.33 6.40
N VAL A 12 14.82 -2.26 5.68
CA VAL A 12 14.08 -3.28 4.90
C VAL A 12 13.16 -4.09 5.81
N ARG A 13 13.62 -4.55 6.97
CA ARG A 13 12.80 -5.33 7.92
C ARG A 13 11.63 -4.53 8.46
N THR A 14 11.84 -3.29 8.88
CA THR A 14 10.78 -2.40 9.39
C THR A 14 9.63 -2.31 8.41
N PHE A 15 9.91 -2.07 7.14
CA PHE A 15 8.84 -1.94 6.15
C PHE A 15 8.24 -3.28 5.73
N ILE A 16 8.98 -4.39 5.77
CA ILE A 16 8.37 -5.72 5.60
C ILE A 16 7.33 -5.94 6.70
N HIS A 17 7.64 -5.59 7.94
CA HIS A 17 6.66 -5.63 9.02
C HIS A 17 5.51 -4.64 8.80
N ALA A 18 5.78 -3.44 8.31
CA ALA A 18 4.74 -2.48 7.98
C ALA A 18 3.81 -2.95 6.85
N ALA A 19 4.30 -3.74 5.90
CA ALA A 19 3.48 -4.30 4.83
C ALA A 19 2.28 -5.08 5.37
N GLU A 20 2.51 -5.86 6.41
CA GLU A 20 1.50 -6.71 7.07
C GLU A 20 0.83 -5.98 8.24
N GLY A 21 1.62 -5.44 9.18
CA GLY A 21 1.14 -4.86 10.44
C GLY A 21 0.65 -3.41 10.36
N THR A 22 0.78 -2.77 9.20
CA THR A 22 0.33 -1.38 8.99
C THR A 22 -0.60 -1.33 7.78
N PHE A 23 -0.06 -1.47 6.56
CA PHE A 23 -0.84 -1.27 5.34
C PHE A 23 -1.95 -2.32 5.18
N MET A 24 -1.62 -3.61 5.33
CA MET A 24 -2.60 -4.68 5.14
C MET A 24 -3.62 -4.74 6.28
N VAL A 25 -3.18 -4.66 7.53
CA VAL A 25 -4.09 -4.69 8.69
C VAL A 25 -5.16 -3.61 8.61
N HIS A 26 -4.79 -2.36 8.33
CA HIS A 26 -5.77 -1.27 8.26
C HIS A 26 -6.68 -1.38 7.03
N CYS A 27 -6.17 -1.81 5.88
CA CYS A 27 -7.00 -1.93 4.68
C CYS A 27 -7.96 -3.13 4.75
N LEU A 28 -7.57 -4.23 5.40
CA LEU A 28 -8.42 -5.40 5.60
C LEU A 28 -9.59 -5.12 6.53
N ALA A 29 -9.42 -4.26 7.54
CA ALA A 29 -10.53 -3.87 8.42
C ALA A 29 -11.70 -3.26 7.63
N ILE A 30 -11.40 -2.36 6.68
CA ILE A 30 -12.40 -1.73 5.80
C ILE A 30 -12.94 -2.76 4.80
N THR A 31 -12.06 -3.57 4.23
CA THR A 31 -12.43 -4.62 3.26
C THR A 31 -13.43 -5.61 3.87
N TYR A 32 -13.18 -6.07 5.10
CA TYR A 32 -14.05 -7.01 5.79
C TYR A 32 -15.36 -6.35 6.24
N ALA A 33 -15.33 -5.09 6.67
CA ALA A 33 -16.56 -4.34 6.92
C ALA A 33 -17.44 -4.29 5.66
N ARG A 34 -16.86 -3.98 4.49
CA ARG A 34 -17.58 -3.97 3.20
C ARG A 34 -18.17 -5.33 2.84
N TRP A 35 -17.38 -6.39 2.98
CA TRP A 35 -17.80 -7.74 2.57
C TRP A 35 -18.87 -8.31 3.48
N PHE A 36 -18.73 -8.14 4.79
CA PHE A 36 -19.52 -8.88 5.77
C PHE A 36 -20.56 -8.04 6.51
N ALA A 37 -20.62 -6.71 6.28
CA ALA A 37 -21.68 -5.90 6.86
C ALA A 37 -23.07 -6.40 6.41
N PRO A 38 -24.03 -6.50 7.34
CA PRO A 38 -25.40 -6.86 7.01
C PRO A 38 -26.04 -5.77 6.12
N GLU A 39 -27.05 -6.16 5.36
CA GLU A 39 -27.71 -5.23 4.42
C GLU A 39 -28.34 -4.02 5.12
N SER A 40 -28.80 -4.18 6.36
CA SER A 40 -29.29 -3.08 7.19
C SER A 40 -28.23 -1.99 7.42
N MET A 41 -26.97 -2.36 7.63
CA MET A 41 -25.86 -1.42 7.83
C MET A 41 -25.39 -0.78 6.52
N LYS A 42 -25.44 -1.54 5.41
CA LYS A 42 -25.11 -1.04 4.07
C LYS A 42 -26.11 0.02 3.61
N SER A 43 -27.40 -0.19 3.91
CA SER A 43 -28.48 0.71 3.51
C SER A 43 -28.70 1.90 4.45
N SER A 44 -28.32 1.81 5.74
CA SER A 44 -28.52 2.90 6.71
C SER A 44 -27.49 4.03 6.60
N GLY A 45 -26.38 3.83 5.88
CA GLY A 45 -25.24 4.75 5.87
C GLY A 45 -24.26 4.53 7.02
N ASP A 46 -24.56 3.63 7.96
CA ASP A 46 -23.67 3.31 9.09
C ASP A 46 -22.36 2.68 8.62
N LEU A 47 -22.39 1.85 7.56
CA LEU A 47 -21.16 1.30 6.98
C LEU A 47 -20.23 2.43 6.52
N LYS A 48 -20.76 3.42 5.80
CA LYS A 48 -19.95 4.56 5.33
C LYS A 48 -19.32 5.32 6.50
N LYS A 49 -20.08 5.58 7.56
CA LYS A 49 -19.57 6.23 8.78
C LYS A 49 -18.47 5.42 9.46
N LEU A 50 -18.61 4.10 9.52
CA LEU A 50 -17.58 3.19 10.03
C LEU A 50 -16.31 3.27 9.16
N GLU A 51 -16.47 3.20 7.83
CA GLU A 51 -15.34 3.30 6.89
C GLU A 51 -14.58 4.61 7.04
N GLU A 52 -15.28 5.75 7.13
CA GLU A 52 -14.66 7.07 7.34
C GLU A 52 -13.81 7.12 8.62
N GLY A 53 -14.28 6.48 9.70
CA GLY A 53 -13.52 6.41 10.96
C GLY A 53 -12.27 5.53 10.87
N VAL A 54 -12.37 4.36 10.23
CA VAL A 54 -11.26 3.39 10.14
C VAL A 54 -10.22 3.82 9.08
N ALA A 55 -10.66 4.45 7.99
CA ALA A 55 -9.79 4.91 6.89
C ALA A 55 -8.81 6.02 7.27
N ILE A 56 -9.00 6.68 8.42
CA ILE A 56 -8.03 7.63 8.96
C ILE A 56 -6.64 6.98 9.08
N ASN A 57 -6.58 5.72 9.50
CA ASN A 57 -5.30 5.02 9.63
C ASN A 57 -4.68 4.72 8.27
N VAL A 58 -5.47 4.27 7.29
CA VAL A 58 -5.00 4.07 5.91
C VAL A 58 -4.40 5.35 5.34
N GLY A 59 -5.07 6.50 5.54
CA GLY A 59 -4.55 7.80 5.11
C GLY A 59 -3.22 8.16 5.78
N LYS A 60 -3.11 7.95 7.10
CA LYS A 60 -1.86 8.20 7.85
C LYS A 60 -0.71 7.29 7.41
N ASP A 61 -1.01 6.03 7.13
CA ASP A 61 -0.01 5.07 6.64
C ASP A 61 0.56 5.52 5.29
N LEU A 62 -0.31 6.00 4.40
CA LEU A 62 0.09 6.55 3.10
C LEU A 62 0.82 7.89 3.22
N ASP A 63 0.42 8.76 4.15
CA ASP A 63 1.14 10.00 4.46
C ASP A 63 2.58 9.68 4.92
N TRP A 64 2.74 8.68 5.81
CA TRP A 64 4.04 8.20 6.26
C TRP A 64 4.87 7.61 5.11
N LEU A 65 4.32 6.68 4.32
CA LEU A 65 5.03 6.11 3.18
C LEU A 65 5.42 7.19 2.14
N ASN A 66 4.54 8.15 1.90
CA ASN A 66 4.81 9.25 0.98
C ASN A 66 5.97 10.13 1.44
N SER A 67 6.08 10.39 2.75
CA SER A 67 7.23 11.08 3.34
C SER A 67 8.51 10.23 3.27
N GLU A 68 8.42 8.94 3.57
CA GLU A 68 9.55 8.01 3.53
C GLU A 68 10.17 7.86 2.14
N LEU A 69 9.37 8.04 1.09
CA LEU A 69 9.78 8.02 -0.31
C LEU A 69 10.33 9.36 -0.82
N GLU A 70 10.36 10.41 0.01
CA GLU A 70 11.00 11.67 -0.40
C GLU A 70 12.49 11.47 -0.68
N GLY A 71 12.93 11.98 -1.84
CA GLY A 71 14.29 11.81 -2.33
C GLY A 71 14.69 10.37 -2.70
N LYS A 72 13.77 9.40 -2.65
CA LYS A 72 14.06 7.98 -2.92
C LYS A 72 13.28 7.44 -4.12
N LYS A 73 13.94 6.59 -4.90
CA LYS A 73 13.33 5.88 -6.02
C LYS A 73 12.52 4.66 -5.57
N PHE A 74 13.04 3.92 -4.59
CA PHE A 74 12.46 2.74 -3.97
C PHE A 74 12.51 2.87 -2.44
N ILE A 75 11.77 2.05 -1.70
CA ILE A 75 11.60 2.24 -0.25
C ILE A 75 12.96 2.23 0.49
N ALA A 76 13.87 1.37 0.06
CA ALA A 76 15.20 1.23 0.65
C ALA A 76 16.31 2.06 -0.04
N GLY A 77 15.98 2.91 -1.03
CA GLY A 77 16.96 3.75 -1.73
C GLY A 77 16.84 3.68 -3.26
N GLU A 78 17.96 3.48 -3.95
CA GLU A 78 18.05 3.58 -5.42
C GLU A 78 17.66 2.31 -6.18
N HIS A 79 17.63 1.16 -5.50
CA HIS A 79 17.38 -0.13 -6.12
C HIS A 79 16.17 -0.82 -5.48
N VAL A 80 15.47 -1.61 -6.30
CA VAL A 80 14.42 -2.51 -5.83
C VAL A 80 14.98 -3.47 -4.80
N THR A 81 14.24 -3.65 -3.72
CA THR A 81 14.52 -4.64 -2.69
C THR A 81 13.25 -5.42 -2.33
N ALA A 82 13.38 -6.41 -1.44
CA ALA A 82 12.25 -7.22 -1.00
C ALA A 82 11.11 -6.39 -0.40
N VAL A 83 11.42 -5.25 0.23
CA VAL A 83 10.38 -4.37 0.78
C VAL A 83 9.47 -3.81 -0.30
N ASP A 84 10.00 -3.44 -1.47
CA ASP A 84 9.17 -2.89 -2.54
C ASP A 84 8.13 -3.93 -2.98
N THR A 85 8.54 -5.20 -3.12
CA THR A 85 7.61 -6.29 -3.42
C THR A 85 6.58 -6.52 -2.33
N MET A 86 6.98 -6.50 -1.05
CA MET A 86 6.09 -6.75 0.08
C MET A 86 5.05 -5.63 0.25
N CYS A 87 5.44 -4.37 0.10
CA CYS A 87 4.52 -3.25 0.30
C CYS A 87 3.65 -2.95 -0.93
N LEU A 88 4.16 -3.18 -2.14
CA LEU A 88 3.50 -2.75 -3.38
C LEU A 88 2.09 -3.34 -3.51
N PHE A 89 1.91 -4.61 -3.19
CA PHE A 89 0.59 -5.24 -3.27
C PHE A 89 -0.43 -4.54 -2.35
N SER A 90 -0.10 -4.35 -1.07
CA SER A 90 -1.00 -3.72 -0.10
C SER A 90 -1.42 -2.32 -0.54
N VAL A 91 -0.47 -1.51 -1.02
CA VAL A 91 -0.74 -0.14 -1.46
C VAL A 91 -1.57 -0.12 -2.76
N GLN A 92 -1.26 -0.98 -3.73
CA GLN A 92 -2.07 -1.10 -4.94
C GLN A 92 -3.49 -1.57 -4.62
N PHE A 93 -3.64 -2.49 -3.67
CA PHE A 93 -4.94 -2.97 -3.23
C PHE A 93 -5.77 -1.85 -2.59
N ILE A 94 -5.16 -1.04 -1.71
CA ILE A 94 -5.78 0.16 -1.12
C ILE A 94 -6.31 1.09 -2.22
N PHE A 95 -5.50 1.38 -3.23
CA PHE A 95 -5.89 2.27 -4.33
C PHE A 95 -6.98 1.66 -5.21
N ALA A 96 -6.81 0.40 -5.63
CA ALA A 96 -7.75 -0.28 -6.52
C ALA A 96 -9.13 -0.52 -5.87
N ARG A 97 -9.19 -0.58 -4.54
CA ARG A 97 -10.42 -0.80 -3.79
C ARG A 97 -11.03 0.47 -3.20
N ASP A 98 -10.43 1.63 -3.45
CA ASP A 98 -10.88 2.92 -2.89
C ASP A 98 -11.08 2.85 -1.37
N LEU A 99 -10.02 2.44 -0.66
CA LEU A 99 -10.03 2.28 0.81
C LEU A 99 -9.56 3.54 1.55
N CYS A 100 -9.26 4.61 0.83
CA CYS A 100 -8.85 5.90 1.38
C CYS A 100 -10.03 6.79 1.81
N THR A 101 -11.25 6.44 1.37
CA THR A 101 -12.54 7.09 1.69
C THR A 101 -12.54 8.62 1.51
N VAL A 102 -12.25 9.37 2.57
CA VAL A 102 -12.24 10.83 2.63
C VAL A 102 -11.01 11.45 1.96
N ARG A 103 -9.95 10.67 1.77
CA ARG A 103 -8.72 11.05 1.05
C ARG A 103 -8.74 10.41 -0.34
N LYS A 104 -8.11 11.05 -1.32
CA LYS A 104 -8.12 10.57 -2.72
C LYS A 104 -6.74 10.10 -3.19
N VAL A 105 -6.74 9.07 -4.03
CA VAL A 105 -5.58 8.75 -4.88
C VAL A 105 -5.25 9.99 -5.73
N GLY A 106 -3.98 10.35 -5.84
CA GLY A 106 -3.53 11.64 -6.38
C GLY A 106 -2.89 12.55 -5.32
N GLU A 107 -3.21 12.33 -4.04
CA GLU A 107 -2.64 13.12 -2.94
C GLU A 107 -1.21 12.66 -2.57
N TRP A 108 -0.87 11.39 -2.80
CA TRP A 108 0.41 10.78 -2.41
C TRP A 108 1.35 10.62 -3.60
N LYS A 109 1.80 11.76 -4.15
CA LYS A 109 2.61 11.82 -5.37
C LYS A 109 3.88 10.96 -5.33
N ASN A 110 4.55 10.85 -4.18
CA ASN A 110 5.75 10.01 -4.05
C ASN A 110 5.39 8.53 -4.08
N VAL A 111 4.27 8.14 -3.47
CA VAL A 111 3.74 6.77 -3.51
C VAL A 111 3.39 6.39 -4.94
N GLU A 112 2.69 7.26 -5.67
CA GLU A 112 2.32 7.01 -7.06
C GLU A 112 3.53 6.91 -7.98
N ARG A 113 4.52 7.81 -7.81
CA ARG A 113 5.81 7.71 -8.50
C ARG A 113 6.49 6.37 -8.21
N TRP A 114 6.52 5.95 -6.95
CA TRP A 114 7.13 4.68 -6.55
C TRP A 114 6.42 3.47 -7.14
N ILE A 115 5.07 3.45 -7.16
CA ILE A 115 4.28 2.40 -7.82
C ILE A 115 4.62 2.33 -9.31
N ALA A 116 4.64 3.49 -10.00
CA ALA A 116 5.01 3.56 -11.40
C ALA A 116 6.45 3.07 -11.63
N GLY A 117 7.38 3.44 -10.74
CA GLY A 117 8.77 2.98 -10.74
C GLY A 117 8.88 1.47 -10.61
N CYS A 118 8.13 0.86 -9.69
CA CYS A 118 8.10 -0.60 -9.52
C CYS A 118 7.54 -1.31 -10.76
N LYS A 119 6.42 -0.80 -11.31
CA LYS A 119 5.80 -1.32 -12.53
C LYS A 119 6.69 -1.18 -13.77
N GLY A 120 7.56 -0.17 -13.78
CA GLY A 120 8.50 0.10 -14.86
C GLY A 120 9.67 -0.89 -14.94
N THR A 121 9.89 -1.70 -13.90
CA THR A 121 11.01 -2.65 -13.84
C THR A 121 10.84 -3.81 -14.83
N ASP A 122 11.96 -4.33 -15.34
CA ASP A 122 11.92 -5.46 -16.27
C ASP A 122 11.39 -6.74 -15.61
N SER A 123 11.67 -6.95 -14.32
CA SER A 123 11.12 -8.07 -13.56
C SER A 123 9.60 -8.02 -13.49
N TRP A 124 9.02 -6.84 -13.22
CA TRP A 124 7.57 -6.64 -13.24
C TRP A 124 6.96 -6.95 -14.61
N LYS A 125 7.51 -6.35 -15.68
CA LYS A 125 7.03 -6.57 -17.05
C LYS A 125 7.07 -8.04 -17.46
N ARG A 126 8.13 -8.77 -17.08
CA ARG A 126 8.22 -10.22 -17.31
C ARG A 126 7.17 -11.00 -16.51
N ALA A 127 6.92 -10.61 -15.27
CA ALA A 127 5.90 -11.25 -14.43
C ALA A 127 4.48 -11.05 -15.02
N LEU A 128 4.16 -9.84 -15.48
CA LEU A 128 2.89 -9.56 -16.18
C LEU A 128 2.74 -10.43 -17.43
N LYS A 129 3.77 -10.46 -18.29
CA LYS A 129 3.75 -11.29 -19.52
C LYS A 129 3.54 -12.77 -19.20
N LYS A 130 4.18 -13.28 -18.14
CA LYS A 130 4.07 -14.70 -17.75
C LYS A 130 2.69 -15.06 -17.19
N THR A 131 2.07 -14.14 -16.44
CA THR A 131 0.80 -14.39 -15.77
C THR A 131 -0.41 -14.15 -16.68
N GLY A 132 -0.24 -13.40 -17.77
CA GLY A 132 -1.36 -13.00 -18.63
C GLY A 132 -2.33 -12.03 -17.95
N HIS A 133 -1.91 -11.41 -16.84
CA HIS A 133 -2.73 -10.45 -16.12
C HIS A 133 -2.77 -9.11 -16.85
N GLU A 134 -3.98 -8.65 -17.17
CA GLU A 134 -4.26 -7.29 -17.62
C GLU A 134 -4.79 -6.49 -16.43
N MET A 135 -4.28 -5.26 -16.26
CA MET A 135 -4.72 -4.33 -15.19
C MET A 135 -5.91 -3.50 -15.63
#